data_AF-A0A974Y5F5-F1
#
_entry.id   AF-A0A974Y5F5-F1
#
_cell.length_a   1.000
_cell.length_b   1.000
_cell.length_c   1.000
_cell.angle_alpha   90.00
_cell.angle_beta   90.00
_cell.angle_gamma   90.00
#
_symmetry.space_group_name_H-M   'P 1'
#
loop_
_entity.id
_entity.type
_entity.pdbx_description
1 polymer ?
#
loop_
_entity_poly.entity_id
_entity_poly.type
_entity_poly.pdbx_seq_one_letter_code
_entity_poly.pdbx_strand_id
1 'polypeptide(L)'
;MTRLAQFWQGRFPLSKTFWLGWAVPVVGGNVLLSVGAWWVINHIGLIAFYIAVALVAIYTLAAVIPVWRSAATYTGHRLFKYGARGVAAVTTLLPIVGIVTIAATLIAIKSGNDPTHDPERIAEKTAIPSASHPLAGFWKTDPSDNFGLAIAPAEGSLYSVSFCGPGGCFKPGSYRPNTPIVGDESYQVISSETLRVRGNDGWTTYTRSPGRGGEDCPKP
;
A
#
# COMPACT_ATOMS: atom_id res chain seq x y z
N MET A 1 18.99 -16.24 -39.25
CA MET A 1 18.00 -16.18 -38.15
C MET A 1 18.54 -15.29 -37.04
N THR A 2 17.72 -14.38 -36.50
CA THR A 2 18.13 -13.49 -35.41
C THR A 2 18.26 -14.27 -34.09
N ARG A 3 19.09 -13.78 -33.16
CA ARG A 3 19.23 -14.37 -31.81
C ARG A 3 17.89 -14.44 -31.06
N LEU A 4 17.02 -13.46 -31.30
CA LEU A 4 15.66 -13.41 -30.77
C LEU A 4 14.80 -14.59 -31.27
N ALA A 5 14.86 -14.91 -32.57
CA ALA A 5 14.12 -16.02 -33.14
C ALA A 5 14.61 -17.38 -32.59
N GLN A 6 15.93 -17.55 -32.41
CA GLN A 6 16.50 -18.74 -31.79
C GLN A 6 16.05 -18.90 -30.33
N PHE A 7 16.00 -17.80 -29.58
CA PHE A 7 15.48 -17.78 -28.22
C PHE A 7 14.01 -18.24 -28.18
N TRP A 8 13.13 -17.64 -28.99
CA TRP A 8 11.71 -18.00 -29.07
C TRP A 8 11.44 -19.46 -29.48
N GLN A 9 12.33 -20.03 -30.29
CA GLN A 9 12.28 -21.44 -30.68
C GLN A 9 12.81 -22.39 -29.58
N GLY A 10 13.30 -21.86 -28.45
CA GLY A 10 13.90 -22.66 -27.39
C GLY A 10 15.26 -23.26 -27.78
N ARG A 11 15.94 -22.69 -28.78
CA ARG A 11 17.22 -23.20 -29.29
C ARG A 11 18.39 -22.43 -28.69
N PHE A 12 18.53 -22.49 -27.36
CA PHE A 12 19.62 -21.83 -26.65
C PHE A 12 20.21 -22.73 -25.55
N PRO A 13 21.52 -22.62 -25.26
CA PRO A 13 22.18 -23.49 -24.29
C PRO A 13 21.79 -23.15 -22.84
N LEU A 14 21.38 -24.17 -22.10
CA LEU A 14 20.91 -24.06 -20.71
C LEU A 14 22.02 -23.86 -19.66
N SER A 15 23.28 -24.15 -19.99
CA SER A 15 24.36 -24.16 -18.99
C SER A 15 24.87 -22.77 -18.59
N LYS A 16 24.90 -21.80 -19.52
CA LYS A 16 25.36 -20.41 -19.24
C LYS A 16 24.35 -19.36 -19.64
N THR A 17 23.82 -19.43 -20.86
CA THR A 17 22.92 -18.39 -21.40
C THR A 17 21.61 -18.31 -20.63
N PHE A 18 21.06 -19.45 -20.19
CA PHE A 18 19.87 -19.47 -19.34
C PHE A 18 20.13 -18.81 -17.97
N TRP A 19 21.16 -19.27 -17.25
CA TRP A 19 21.39 -18.82 -15.87
C TRP A 19 21.81 -17.36 -15.79
N LEU A 20 22.80 -16.96 -16.59
CA LEU A 20 23.33 -15.60 -16.56
C LEU A 20 22.49 -14.62 -17.40
N GLY A 21 21.95 -15.09 -18.52
CA GLY A 21 21.22 -14.23 -19.46
C GLY A 21 19.74 -14.08 -19.15
N TRP A 22 19.16 -14.94 -18.30
CA TRP A 22 17.73 -14.90 -18.00
C TRP A 22 17.42 -15.08 -16.51
N ALA A 23 17.85 -16.18 -15.89
CA ALA A 23 17.43 -16.51 -14.53
C ALA A 23 17.90 -15.46 -13.51
N VAL A 24 19.17 -15.07 -13.56
CA VAL A 24 19.72 -14.04 -12.66
C VAL A 24 19.04 -12.67 -12.87
N PRO A 25 18.90 -12.13 -14.10
CA PRO A 25 18.18 -10.88 -14.33
C PRO A 25 16.71 -10.92 -13.87
N VAL A 26 15.99 -12.01 -14.13
CA VAL A 26 14.58 -12.15 -13.74
C VAL A 26 14.44 -12.21 -12.22
N VAL A 27 15.21 -13.08 -11.57
CA VAL A 27 15.15 -13.25 -10.12
C VAL A 27 15.62 -11.96 -9.43
N GLY A 28 16.76 -11.41 -9.86
CA GLY A 28 17.29 -10.16 -9.33
C GLY A 28 16.34 -8.98 -9.54
N GLY A 29 15.72 -8.87 -10.72
CA GLY A 29 14.73 -7.85 -11.02
C GLY A 29 13.49 -7.95 -10.12
N ASN A 30 12.98 -9.17 -9.89
CA ASN A 30 11.86 -9.38 -8.96
C ASN A 30 12.24 -9.02 -7.52
N VAL A 31 13.41 -9.45 -7.04
CA VAL A 31 13.89 -9.11 -5.69
C VAL A 31 14.06 -7.61 -5.53
N LEU A 32 14.69 -6.93 -6.49
CA LEU A 32 14.85 -5.47 -6.48
C LEU A 32 13.50 -4.76 -6.48
N LEU A 33 12.53 -5.25 -7.27
CA LEU A 33 11.19 -4.67 -7.31
C LEU A 33 10.46 -4.85 -5.97
N SER A 34 10.62 -5.99 -5.30
CA SER A 34 10.04 -6.25 -3.98
C SER A 34 10.69 -5.42 -2.87
N VAL A 35 12.02 -5.36 -2.82
CA VAL A 35 12.76 -4.59 -1.80
C VAL A 35 12.60 -3.09 -2.03
N GLY A 36 12.60 -2.65 -3.29
CA GLY A 36 12.43 -1.26 -3.69
C GLY A 36 10.97 -0.78 -3.70
N ALA A 37 9.99 -1.66 -3.47
CA ALA A 37 8.57 -1.34 -3.59
C ALA A 37 8.19 -0.13 -2.73
N TRP A 38 8.59 -0.13 -1.46
CA TRP A 38 8.30 0.97 -0.53
C TRP A 38 8.89 2.31 -1.02
N TRP A 39 10.13 2.30 -1.50
CA TRP A 39 10.78 3.49 -2.04
C TRP A 39 10.06 4.02 -3.29
N VAL A 40 9.76 3.13 -4.25
CA VAL A 40 9.04 3.48 -5.49
C VAL A 40 7.66 4.06 -5.20
N ILE A 41 6.91 3.42 -4.29
CA ILE A 41 5.57 3.88 -3.91
C ILE A 41 5.63 5.29 -3.31
N ASN A 42 6.60 5.56 -2.44
CA ASN A 42 6.71 6.85 -1.75
C ASN A 42 7.28 7.99 -2.60
N HIS A 43 8.10 7.70 -3.62
CA HIS A 43 8.78 8.73 -4.40
C HIS A 43 8.21 8.92 -5.81
N ILE A 44 7.69 7.84 -6.42
CA ILE A 44 7.20 7.83 -7.81
C ILE A 44 5.68 7.63 -7.85
N GLY A 45 5.13 6.95 -6.84
CA GLY A 45 3.70 6.75 -6.67
C GLY A 45 3.23 5.34 -7.02
N LEU A 46 2.05 5.00 -6.51
CA LEU A 46 1.46 3.67 -6.58
C LEU A 46 1.16 3.19 -8.01
N ILE A 47 0.72 4.09 -8.89
CA ILE A 47 0.40 3.77 -10.29
C ILE A 47 1.66 3.29 -11.04
N ALA A 48 2.79 4.00 -10.86
CA ALA A 48 4.04 3.63 -11.50
C ALA A 48 4.55 2.27 -11.01
N PHE A 49 4.40 1.99 -9.72
CA PHE A 49 4.72 0.68 -9.15
C PHE A 49 3.91 -0.44 -9.82
N TYR A 50 2.59 -0.26 -9.98
CA TYR A 50 1.74 -1.26 -10.64
C TYR A 50 2.09 -1.49 -12.11
N ILE A 51 2.42 -0.43 -12.86
CA ILE A 51 2.90 -0.57 -14.24
C ILE A 51 4.19 -1.39 -14.27
N ALA A 52 5.12 -1.13 -13.35
CA ALA A 52 6.37 -1.88 -13.26
C ALA A 52 6.14 -3.38 -12.95
N VAL A 53 5.25 -3.69 -11.99
CA VAL A 53 4.85 -5.07 -11.68
C VAL A 53 4.24 -5.76 -12.92
N ALA A 54 3.34 -5.08 -13.63
CA ALA A 54 2.68 -5.62 -14.81
C ALA A 54 3.69 -5.90 -15.95
N LEU A 55 4.63 -5.00 -16.20
CA LEU A 55 5.67 -5.18 -17.21
C LEU A 55 6.59 -6.36 -16.89
N VAL A 56 7.01 -6.49 -15.62
CA VAL A 56 7.82 -7.64 -15.16
C VAL A 56 7.03 -8.93 -15.29
N ALA A 57 5.73 -8.93 -14.97
CA ALA A 57 4.87 -10.10 -15.13
C ALA A 57 4.77 -10.54 -16.60
N ILE A 58 4.48 -9.62 -17.51
CA ILE A 58 4.40 -9.89 -18.96
C ILE A 58 5.71 -10.45 -19.47
N TYR A 59 6.83 -9.81 -19.13
CA TYR A 59 8.16 -10.27 -19.53
C TYR A 59 8.46 -11.69 -19.02
N THR A 60 8.14 -11.97 -17.75
CA THR A 60 8.40 -13.27 -17.13
C THR A 60 7.56 -14.36 -17.79
N LEU A 61 6.26 -14.12 -18.00
CA LEU A 61 5.36 -15.05 -18.68
C LEU A 61 5.80 -15.32 -20.13
N ALA A 62 6.19 -14.28 -20.87
CA ALA A 62 6.68 -14.42 -22.23
C ALA A 62 7.94 -15.29 -22.31
N ALA A 63 8.84 -15.16 -21.33
CA ALA A 63 10.12 -15.86 -21.34
C ALA A 63 10.07 -17.29 -20.77
N VAL A 64 9.03 -17.66 -20.02
CA VAL A 64 8.82 -19.04 -19.55
C VAL A 64 8.63 -20.00 -20.73
N ILE A 65 7.93 -19.58 -21.78
CA ILE A 65 7.65 -20.41 -22.96
C ILE A 65 8.96 -20.93 -23.63
N PRO A 66 9.91 -20.06 -24.02
CA PRO A 66 11.15 -20.51 -24.64
C PRO A 66 12.04 -21.32 -23.68
N VAL A 67 12.05 -21.00 -22.38
CA VAL A 67 12.76 -21.80 -21.36
C VAL A 67 12.19 -23.21 -21.28
N TRP A 68 10.86 -23.34 -21.25
CA TRP A 68 10.20 -24.64 -21.18
C TRP A 68 10.47 -25.50 -22.41
N ARG A 69 10.43 -24.87 -23.60
CA ARG A 69 10.78 -25.51 -24.88
C ARG A 69 12.23 -25.96 -24.92
N SER A 70 13.17 -25.11 -24.50
CA SER A 70 14.60 -25.44 -24.44
C SER A 70 14.87 -26.59 -23.46
N ALA A 71 14.26 -26.55 -22.28
CA ALA A 71 14.39 -27.63 -21.30
C ALA A 71 13.81 -28.96 -21.79
N ALA A 72 12.77 -28.94 -22.63
CA ALA A 72 12.17 -30.16 -23.17
C ALA A 72 13.13 -30.91 -24.11
N THR A 73 13.88 -30.18 -24.94
CA THR A 73 14.83 -30.74 -25.93
C THR A 73 16.24 -30.92 -25.40
N TYR A 74 16.54 -30.45 -24.19
CA TYR A 74 17.87 -30.57 -23.59
C TYR A 74 18.23 -32.01 -23.21
N THR A 75 19.35 -32.48 -23.76
CA THR A 75 19.91 -33.83 -23.56
C THR A 75 21.09 -33.88 -22.58
N GLY A 76 21.54 -32.73 -22.07
CA GLY A 76 22.67 -32.65 -21.14
C GLY A 76 22.31 -33.04 -19.70
N HIS A 77 23.09 -32.53 -18.73
CA HIS A 77 22.96 -32.92 -17.33
C HIS A 77 21.55 -32.66 -16.77
N ARG A 78 20.95 -33.67 -16.13
CA ARG A 78 19.56 -33.62 -15.64
C ARG A 78 19.29 -32.44 -14.70
N LEU A 79 20.28 -32.07 -13.88
CA LEU A 79 20.18 -30.92 -12.97
C LEU A 79 19.82 -29.61 -13.70
N PHE A 80 20.40 -29.36 -14.88
CA PHE A 80 20.08 -28.14 -15.64
C PHE A 80 18.68 -28.19 -16.24
N LYS A 81 18.23 -29.37 -16.69
CA LYS A 81 16.88 -29.56 -17.24
C LYS A 81 15.80 -29.30 -16.18
N TYR A 82 15.91 -29.96 -15.03
CA TYR A 82 14.92 -29.83 -13.96
C TYR A 82 15.06 -28.50 -13.20
N GLY A 83 16.29 -28.02 -13.00
CA GLY A 83 16.56 -26.72 -12.39
C GLY A 83 15.95 -25.57 -13.20
N ALA A 84 16.09 -25.56 -14.52
CA ALA A 84 15.49 -24.52 -15.36
C ALA A 84 13.96 -24.53 -15.32
N ARG A 85 13.34 -25.72 -15.28
CA ARG A 85 11.88 -25.84 -15.12
C ARG A 85 11.41 -25.37 -13.75
N GLY A 86 12.13 -25.74 -12.70
CA GLY A 86 11.82 -25.32 -11.32
C GLY A 86 11.90 -23.80 -11.18
N VAL A 87 12.99 -23.19 -11.64
CA VAL A 87 13.15 -21.73 -11.62
C VAL A 87 12.07 -21.06 -12.43
N ALA A 88 11.80 -21.50 -13.67
CA ALA A 88 10.74 -20.93 -14.50
C ALA A 88 9.37 -20.99 -13.80
N ALA A 89 9.02 -22.13 -13.19
CA ALA A 89 7.77 -22.27 -12.45
C ALA A 89 7.70 -21.30 -11.26
N VAL A 90 8.73 -21.25 -10.42
CA VAL A 90 8.79 -20.36 -9.25
C VAL A 90 8.71 -18.89 -9.66
N THR A 91 9.49 -18.47 -10.67
CA THR A 91 9.45 -17.10 -11.17
C THR A 91 8.12 -16.73 -11.79
N THR A 92 7.31 -17.70 -12.23
CA THR A 92 5.96 -17.45 -12.77
C THR A 92 4.93 -17.24 -11.67
N LEU A 93 5.08 -17.89 -10.52
CA LEU A 93 4.12 -17.76 -9.42
C LEU A 93 4.16 -16.36 -8.78
N LEU A 94 5.35 -15.78 -8.62
CA LEU A 94 5.54 -14.44 -8.06
C LEU A 94 4.70 -13.33 -8.73
N PRO A 95 4.77 -13.12 -10.06
CA PRO A 95 3.96 -12.11 -10.72
C PRO A 95 2.47 -12.42 -10.72
N ILE A 96 2.07 -13.71 -10.71
CA ILE A 96 0.65 -14.09 -10.58
C ILE A 96 0.10 -13.61 -9.24
N VAL A 97 0.84 -13.83 -8.14
CA VAL A 97 0.46 -13.32 -6.81
C VAL A 97 0.36 -11.79 -6.83
N GLY A 98 1.32 -11.11 -7.48
CA GLY A 98 1.28 -9.66 -7.68
C GLY A 98 0.01 -9.20 -8.42
N ILE A 99 -0.31 -9.81 -9.56
CA ILE A 99 -1.50 -9.49 -10.36
C ILE A 99 -2.79 -9.74 -9.56
N VAL A 100 -2.88 -10.88 -8.85
CA VAL A 100 -4.06 -11.21 -8.02
C VAL A 100 -4.24 -10.16 -6.92
N THR A 101 -3.16 -9.76 -6.25
CA THR A 101 -3.19 -8.70 -5.23
C THR A 101 -3.67 -7.38 -5.82
N ILE A 102 -3.14 -6.97 -6.99
CA ILE A 102 -3.57 -5.75 -7.69
C ILE A 102 -5.06 -5.82 -8.05
N ALA A 103 -5.51 -6.93 -8.63
CA ALA A 103 -6.89 -7.12 -9.01
C ALA A 103 -7.83 -7.07 -7.79
N ALA A 104 -7.45 -7.72 -6.68
CA ALA A 104 -8.20 -7.67 -5.43
C ALA A 104 -8.30 -6.23 -4.88
N THR A 105 -7.21 -5.47 -4.90
CA THR A 105 -7.21 -4.06 -4.48
C THR A 105 -8.11 -3.21 -5.37
N LEU A 106 -8.04 -3.38 -6.70
CA LEU A 106 -8.91 -2.64 -7.64
C LEU A 106 -10.39 -3.01 -7.46
N ILE A 107 -10.69 -4.29 -7.20
CA ILE A 107 -12.05 -4.73 -6.87
C ILE A 107 -12.52 -4.10 -5.56
N ALA A 108 -11.67 -4.05 -4.53
CA ALA A 108 -11.99 -3.41 -3.26
C ALA A 108 -12.29 -1.92 -3.43
N ILE A 109 -11.45 -1.19 -4.17
CA ILE A 109 -11.66 0.23 -4.51
C ILE A 109 -13.00 0.43 -5.25
N LYS A 110 -13.27 -0.41 -6.27
CA LYS A 110 -14.50 -0.31 -7.06
C LYS A 110 -15.75 -0.71 -6.27
N SER A 111 -15.60 -1.58 -5.26
CA SER A 111 -16.70 -2.03 -4.40
C SER A 111 -17.21 -0.96 -3.42
N GLY A 112 -16.57 0.22 -3.35
CA GLY A 112 -17.01 1.30 -2.47
C GLY A 112 -16.72 1.06 -0.99
N ASN A 113 -15.94 0.03 -0.67
CA ASN A 113 -15.50 -0.29 0.70
C ASN A 113 -14.22 0.45 1.12
N ASP A 114 -13.67 1.32 0.28
CA ASP A 114 -12.64 2.26 0.70
C ASP A 114 -13.33 3.47 1.34
N PRO A 115 -13.02 3.84 2.59
CA PRO A 115 -13.52 5.09 3.16
C PRO A 115 -13.24 6.22 2.18
N THR A 116 -14.33 6.77 1.63
CA THR A 116 -14.24 7.73 0.54
C THR A 116 -13.32 8.88 0.93
N HIS A 117 -12.31 9.12 0.11
CA HIS A 117 -11.34 10.17 0.35
C HIS A 117 -11.98 11.54 0.11
N ASP A 118 -11.72 12.48 1.01
CA ASP A 118 -12.14 13.88 0.99
C ASP A 118 -10.90 14.75 0.67
N PRO A 119 -10.66 15.05 -0.62
CA PRO A 119 -9.55 15.91 -1.02
C PRO A 119 -9.75 17.37 -0.56
N GLU A 120 -10.99 17.77 -0.25
CA GLU A 120 -11.30 19.13 0.20
C GLU A 120 -11.04 19.33 1.70
N ARG A 121 -10.75 18.24 2.43
CA ARG A 121 -10.42 18.23 3.87
C ARG A 121 -11.53 18.90 4.70
N ILE A 122 -12.80 18.66 4.35
CA ILE A 122 -13.97 19.18 5.06
C ILE A 122 -13.89 18.81 6.53
N ALA A 123 -13.56 17.55 6.85
CA ALA A 123 -13.43 17.08 8.23
C ALA A 123 -12.44 17.91 9.06
N GLU A 124 -11.29 18.29 8.49
CA GLU A 124 -10.31 19.14 9.20
C GLU A 124 -10.79 20.59 9.31
N LYS A 125 -11.42 21.13 8.27
CA LYS A 125 -11.94 22.51 8.26
C LYS A 125 -13.10 22.71 9.24
N THR A 126 -13.91 21.68 9.47
CA THR A 126 -15.07 21.75 10.37
C THR A 126 -14.77 21.25 11.78
N ALA A 127 -13.57 20.72 12.02
CA ALA A 127 -13.08 20.31 13.35
C ALA A 127 -12.74 21.51 14.24
N ILE A 128 -13.73 22.38 14.47
CA ILE A 128 -13.62 23.58 15.28
C ILE A 128 -14.38 23.33 16.61
N PRO A 129 -13.71 23.43 17.77
CA PRO A 129 -14.37 23.28 19.05
C PRO A 129 -15.49 24.30 19.23
N SER A 130 -16.61 23.85 19.80
CA SER A 130 -17.75 24.70 20.15
C SER A 130 -18.36 24.28 21.49
N ALA A 131 -19.29 25.08 22.02
CA ALA A 131 -19.97 24.74 23.27
C ALA A 131 -20.74 23.40 23.19
N SER A 132 -21.31 23.06 22.03
CA SER A 132 -21.99 21.77 21.82
C SER A 132 -21.02 20.64 21.50
N HIS A 133 -19.83 20.95 20.97
CA HIS A 133 -18.83 19.97 20.56
C HIS A 133 -17.42 20.36 21.03
N PRO A 134 -17.14 20.33 22.35
CA PRO A 134 -15.87 20.81 22.90
C PRO A 134 -14.66 19.95 22.49
N LEU A 135 -14.88 18.67 22.16
CA LEU A 135 -13.83 17.75 21.70
C LEU A 135 -13.54 17.86 20.20
N ALA A 136 -14.27 18.70 19.45
CA ALA A 136 -13.96 18.92 18.04
C ALA A 136 -12.60 19.62 17.90
N GLY A 137 -11.75 19.17 16.98
CA GLY A 137 -10.37 19.63 16.88
C GLY A 137 -9.50 18.72 16.02
N PHE A 138 -8.25 19.12 15.82
CA PHE A 138 -7.22 18.27 15.24
C PHE A 138 -6.38 17.63 16.36
N TRP A 139 -6.12 16.34 16.24
CA TRP A 139 -5.54 15.52 17.31
C TRP A 139 -4.38 14.70 16.76
N LYS A 140 -3.20 14.81 17.36
CA LYS A 140 -1.98 14.14 16.90
C LYS A 140 -1.33 13.32 18.00
N THR A 141 -0.63 12.27 17.59
CA THR A 141 0.27 11.50 18.46
C THR A 141 1.55 12.27 18.73
N ASP A 142 2.14 12.85 17.69
CA ASP A 142 3.27 13.76 17.76
C ASP A 142 2.86 15.12 17.17
N PRO A 143 3.07 16.25 17.88
CA PRO A 143 2.80 17.59 17.36
C PRO A 143 3.46 17.89 16.00
N SER A 144 4.64 17.30 15.74
CA SER A 144 5.40 17.45 14.51
C SER A 144 4.84 16.65 13.33
N ASP A 145 3.92 15.71 13.59
CA ASP A 145 3.27 14.95 12.54
C ASP A 145 2.43 15.86 11.65
N ASN A 146 2.43 15.55 10.35
CA ASN A 146 1.59 16.23 9.37
C ASN A 146 0.24 15.51 9.16
N PHE A 147 -0.04 14.50 9.98
CA PHE A 147 -1.24 13.68 9.98
C PHE A 147 -1.81 13.55 11.40
N GLY A 148 -3.07 13.13 11.50
CA GLY A 148 -3.77 13.03 12.77
C GLY A 148 -5.25 12.70 12.59
N LEU A 149 -6.01 12.85 13.66
CA LEU A 149 -7.47 12.72 13.65
C LEU A 149 -8.10 14.11 13.63
N ALA A 150 -8.94 14.36 12.62
CA ALA A 150 -9.90 15.45 12.65
C ALA A 150 -11.18 14.93 13.31
N ILE A 151 -11.53 15.52 14.44
CA ILE A 151 -12.79 15.27 15.14
C ILE A 151 -13.70 16.45 14.85
N ALA A 152 -14.72 16.23 14.01
CA ALA A 152 -15.66 17.26 13.59
C ALA A 152 -17.04 17.03 14.22
N PRO A 153 -17.85 18.10 14.41
CA PRO A 153 -19.26 17.94 14.76
C PRO A 153 -20.00 17.09 13.71
N ALA A 154 -20.88 16.21 14.18
CA ALA A 154 -21.82 15.46 13.37
C ALA A 154 -23.26 15.77 13.82
N GLU A 155 -24.25 15.03 13.32
CA GLU A 155 -25.65 15.25 13.71
C GLU A 155 -25.87 15.07 15.21
N GLY A 156 -26.63 16.00 15.82
CA GLY A 156 -26.94 15.97 17.24
C GLY A 156 -25.74 16.31 18.13
N SER A 157 -25.41 15.40 19.05
CA SER A 157 -24.27 15.49 19.97
C SER A 157 -23.13 14.52 19.60
N LEU A 158 -23.14 14.05 18.35
CA LEU A 158 -22.15 13.09 17.86
C LEU A 158 -20.97 13.81 17.22
N TYR A 159 -19.85 13.13 17.20
CA TYR A 159 -18.65 13.51 16.49
C TYR A 159 -18.41 12.56 15.33
N SER A 160 -17.95 13.10 14.23
CA SER A 160 -17.32 12.35 13.16
C SER A 160 -15.81 12.35 13.39
N VAL A 161 -15.20 11.16 13.38
CA VAL A 161 -13.75 10.99 13.52
C VAL A 161 -13.17 10.57 12.17
N SER A 162 -12.34 11.43 11.59
CA SER A 162 -11.67 11.21 10.30
C SER A 162 -10.16 11.20 10.50
N PHE A 163 -9.46 10.22 9.95
CA PHE A 163 -8.01 10.32 9.81
C PHE A 163 -7.66 11.23 8.63
N CYS A 164 -6.72 12.15 8.86
CA CYS A 164 -6.27 13.15 7.90
C CYS A 164 -4.75 13.09 7.79
N GLY A 165 -4.24 13.02 6.56
CA GLY A 165 -2.81 12.96 6.25
C GLY A 165 -2.41 13.82 5.05
N PRO A 166 -1.19 13.64 4.51
CA PRO A 166 -0.71 14.34 3.32
C PRO A 166 -1.63 14.22 2.09
N GLY A 167 -2.26 13.06 1.92
CA GLY A 167 -3.17 12.82 0.80
C GLY A 167 -4.48 13.57 0.88
N GLY A 168 -4.92 13.96 2.09
CA GLY A 168 -6.24 14.51 2.40
C GLY A 168 -6.85 13.83 3.62
N CYS A 169 -8.17 13.95 3.78
CA CYS A 169 -8.90 13.35 4.89
C CYS A 169 -9.79 12.21 4.41
N PHE A 170 -10.15 11.28 5.29
CA PHE A 170 -11.33 10.45 5.04
C PHE A 170 -12.61 11.27 5.23
N LYS A 171 -13.64 10.98 4.42
CA LYS A 171 -14.94 11.64 4.59
C LYS A 171 -15.48 11.44 6.01
N PRO A 172 -16.19 12.45 6.55
CA PRO A 172 -16.86 12.31 7.83
C PRO A 172 -17.68 11.02 7.95
N GLY A 173 -17.55 10.31 9.07
CA GLY A 173 -18.25 9.05 9.37
C GLY A 173 -17.77 7.81 8.61
N SER A 174 -16.77 7.92 7.74
CA SER A 174 -16.27 6.79 6.93
C SER A 174 -15.06 6.07 7.54
N TYR A 175 -14.19 6.80 8.25
CA TYR A 175 -13.03 6.20 8.90
C TYR A 175 -13.42 5.43 10.17
N ARG A 176 -14.33 6.01 10.96
CA ARG A 176 -14.95 5.40 12.13
C ARG A 176 -16.42 5.80 12.19
N PRO A 177 -17.30 4.98 12.79
CA PRO A 177 -18.69 5.37 13.04
C PRO A 177 -18.76 6.67 13.85
N ASN A 178 -19.79 7.48 13.59
CA ASN A 178 -20.07 8.66 14.39
C ASN A 178 -20.32 8.26 15.84
N THR A 179 -19.77 9.02 16.77
CA THR A 179 -19.67 8.61 18.18
C THR A 179 -19.93 9.79 19.12
N PRO A 180 -20.54 9.58 20.29
CA PRO A 180 -20.60 10.62 21.32
C PRO A 180 -19.22 10.92 21.94
N ILE A 181 -18.20 10.08 21.68
CA ILE A 181 -16.87 10.04 22.30
C ILE A 181 -16.93 9.79 23.81
N VAL A 182 -17.61 10.66 24.55
CA VAL A 182 -17.87 10.49 25.98
C VAL A 182 -18.79 9.30 26.20
N GLY A 183 -18.30 8.31 26.95
CA GLY A 183 -19.03 7.07 27.23
C GLY A 183 -18.91 5.99 26.14
N ASP A 184 -18.20 6.25 25.05
CA ASP A 184 -17.89 5.23 24.04
C ASP A 184 -16.65 4.42 24.44
N GLU A 185 -16.76 3.10 24.48
CA GLU A 185 -15.66 2.19 24.88
C GLU A 185 -14.42 2.25 23.98
N SER A 186 -14.55 2.82 22.78
CA SER A 186 -13.44 3.04 21.85
C SER A 186 -12.62 4.30 22.18
N TYR A 187 -13.07 5.11 23.14
CA TYR A 187 -12.46 6.39 23.48
C TYR A 187 -12.28 6.54 24.99
N GLN A 188 -11.19 7.19 25.40
CA GLN A 188 -10.98 7.62 26.78
C GLN A 188 -10.58 9.09 26.77
N VAL A 189 -11.48 9.95 27.23
CA VAL A 189 -11.18 11.37 27.40
C VAL A 189 -10.40 11.53 28.71
N ILE A 190 -9.12 11.88 28.61
CA ILE A 190 -8.26 12.11 29.78
C ILE A 190 -8.43 13.56 30.26
N SER A 191 -8.47 14.50 29.30
CA SER A 191 -8.65 15.93 29.53
C SER A 191 -9.29 16.59 28.29
N SER A 192 -9.51 17.91 28.32
CA SER A 192 -9.97 18.66 27.13
C SER A 192 -8.96 18.65 25.98
N GLU A 193 -7.69 18.36 26.27
CA GLU A 193 -6.56 18.39 25.34
C GLU A 193 -5.94 17.02 25.09
N THR A 194 -6.39 15.97 25.78
CA THR A 194 -5.81 14.64 25.65
C THR A 194 -6.89 13.57 25.67
N LEU A 195 -6.85 12.69 24.68
CA LEU A 195 -7.72 11.54 24.60
C LEU A 195 -6.95 10.30 24.15
N ARG A 196 -7.50 9.12 24.42
CA ARG A 196 -7.00 7.87 23.85
C ARG A 196 -8.06 7.28 22.95
N VAL A 197 -7.63 6.74 21.82
CA VAL A 197 -8.48 6.04 20.87
C VAL A 197 -8.03 4.60 20.80
N ARG A 198 -8.98 3.67 20.85
CA ARG A 198 -8.72 2.24 20.68
C ARG A 198 -8.59 1.92 19.19
N GLY A 199 -7.44 1.39 18.79
CA GLY A 199 -7.20 0.78 17.49
C GLY A 199 -7.03 -0.73 17.60
N ASN A 200 -6.64 -1.36 16.50
CA ASN A 200 -6.36 -2.80 16.46
C ASN A 200 -5.13 -3.17 17.32
N ASP A 201 -4.16 -2.27 17.40
CA ASP A 201 -2.90 -2.46 18.13
C ASP A 201 -2.99 -2.01 19.61
N GLY A 202 -4.20 -1.71 20.09
CA GLY A 202 -4.46 -1.25 21.45
C GLY A 202 -4.78 0.25 21.53
N TRP A 203 -4.37 0.88 22.63
CA TRP A 203 -4.71 2.26 22.93
C TRP A 203 -3.63 3.23 22.45
N THR A 204 -4.02 4.20 21.63
CA THR A 204 -3.14 5.28 21.17
C THR A 204 -3.56 6.60 21.79
N THR A 205 -2.61 7.33 22.39
CA THR A 205 -2.85 8.65 22.99
C THR A 205 -2.70 9.74 21.92
N TYR A 206 -3.67 10.64 21.87
CA TYR A 206 -3.65 11.82 21.03
C TYR A 206 -3.76 13.07 21.89
N THR A 207 -2.99 14.08 21.51
CA THR A 207 -3.04 15.42 22.08
C THR A 207 -3.64 16.37 21.06
N ARG A 208 -4.50 17.28 21.51
CA ARG A 208 -5.01 18.33 20.64
C ARG A 208 -3.83 19.14 20.10
N SER A 209 -3.87 19.42 18.82
CA SER A 209 -2.83 20.18 18.13
C SER A 209 -3.50 21.19 17.21
N PRO A 210 -2.79 22.26 16.84
CA PRO A 210 -3.21 23.05 15.71
C PRO A 210 -3.34 22.14 14.48
N GLY A 211 -4.31 22.47 13.62
CA GLY A 211 -4.40 21.87 12.29
C GLY A 211 -3.10 22.10 11.51
N ARG A 212 -3.02 21.55 10.30
CA ARG A 212 -1.77 21.58 9.52
C ARG A 212 -1.25 22.99 9.16
N GLY A 213 -2.06 24.03 9.38
CA GLY A 213 -1.72 25.45 9.17
C GLY A 213 -1.58 26.31 10.44
N GLY A 214 -1.52 25.73 11.64
CA GLY A 214 -1.36 26.48 12.88
C GLY A 214 0.05 26.36 13.47
N GLU A 215 0.86 27.40 13.31
CA GLU A 215 2.00 27.66 14.18
C GLU A 215 1.43 28.05 15.55
N ASP A 216 1.29 27.09 16.47
CA ASP A 216 1.31 27.30 17.94
C ASP A 216 0.87 26.03 18.68
N CYS A 217 1.80 25.08 18.85
CA CYS A 217 1.66 24.13 19.96
C CYS A 217 2.16 24.80 21.24
N PRO A 218 1.42 24.72 22.36
CA PRO A 218 2.01 25.01 23.66
C PRO A 218 3.18 24.06 23.87
N LYS A 219 4.38 24.61 24.06
CA LYS A 219 5.54 23.82 24.47
C LYS A 219 5.35 23.44 25.96
N PRO A 220 5.83 22.24 26.36
CA PRO A 220 5.79 21.81 27.75
C PRO A 220 6.54 22.76 28.68
#